data_AF-I2FRB0-F1
#
_entry.id   AF-I2FRB0-F1
#
_cell.length_a   1.000
_cell.length_b   1.000
_cell.length_c   1.000
_cell.angle_alpha   90.00
_cell.angle_beta   90.00
_cell.angle_gamma   90.00
#
_symmetry.space_group_name_H-M   'P 1'
#
loop_
_entity.id
_entity.type
_entity.pdbx_description
1 polymer ?
#
loop_
_entity_poly.entity_id
_entity_poly.type
_entity_poly.pdbx_seq_one_letter_code
_entity_poly.pdbx_strand_id
1 'polypeptide(L)'
;MVQLFAESSPYVIPGIVDLRQPSFWIAVGSICFNPLYWNIVAQNEYENKTITKVLGGRRYLGCYLLALSIFSLGIVRDHLYNLALKEQPTHALLQRAWVKPLAALLFAAGNTFVLSSMWALGVTGTYLGDYFGILMDSIVTGFPFNVMANPMYWGSSMSFVAVALWFGKPAGLLLSVLVVLVYSIALRYEEPFTANIYRQAEKKNKRAEAEKQALLQSEAPASGTRNLSRRTPSKPKA
;
A
#
# COMPACT_ATOMS: atom_id res chain seq x y z
N MET A 1 -46.48 9.30 -34.89
CA MET A 1 -47.02 8.54 -33.73
C MET A 1 -46.21 7.24 -33.56
N VAL A 2 -44.91 7.33 -33.24
CA VAL A 2 -44.07 6.15 -32.93
C VAL A 2 -42.99 6.59 -31.93
N GLN A 3 -43.36 6.79 -30.67
CA GLN A 3 -42.37 7.04 -29.61
C GLN A 3 -42.92 6.71 -28.21
N LEU A 4 -43.72 5.64 -28.09
CA LEU A 4 -44.44 5.35 -26.84
C LEU A 4 -43.98 4.11 -26.06
N PHE A 5 -43.00 3.34 -26.53
CA PHE A 5 -42.52 2.16 -25.77
C PHE A 5 -41.03 1.89 -25.97
N ALA A 6 -40.17 2.87 -25.68
CA ALA A 6 -38.81 2.51 -25.30
C ALA A 6 -38.87 2.05 -23.84
N GLU A 7 -39.06 0.75 -23.61
CA GLU A 7 -38.82 0.18 -22.28
C GLU A 7 -37.40 0.60 -21.87
N SER A 8 -37.31 1.48 -20.88
CA SER A 8 -36.04 1.80 -20.25
C SER A 8 -35.51 0.52 -19.65
N SER A 9 -34.46 -0.03 -20.26
CA SER A 9 -33.79 -1.25 -19.76
C SER A 9 -33.53 -1.09 -18.26
N PRO A 10 -33.87 -2.09 -17.42
CA PRO A 10 -33.66 -2.00 -15.97
C PRO A 10 -32.18 -1.83 -15.59
N TYR A 11 -31.27 -2.07 -16.53
CA TYR A 11 -29.83 -1.91 -16.40
C TYR A 11 -29.33 -0.49 -16.68
N VAL A 12 -30.22 0.45 -17.04
CA VAL A 12 -29.87 1.85 -17.30
C VAL A 12 -30.57 2.74 -16.29
N ILE A 13 -29.78 3.49 -15.54
CA ILE A 13 -30.27 4.59 -14.70
C ILE A 13 -29.99 5.89 -15.46
N PRO A 14 -31.00 6.53 -16.05
CA PRO A 14 -30.80 7.70 -16.92
C PRO A 14 -29.98 8.80 -16.25
N GLY A 15 -28.99 9.31 -16.97
CA GLY A 15 -28.11 10.38 -16.48
C GLY A 15 -27.11 9.96 -15.39
N ILE A 16 -27.13 8.70 -14.92
CA ILE A 16 -26.26 8.21 -13.84
C ILE A 16 -25.32 7.11 -14.33
N VAL A 17 -25.85 5.99 -14.82
CA VAL A 17 -25.07 4.82 -15.22
C VAL A 17 -25.80 3.95 -16.24
N ASP A 18 -25.08 3.42 -17.24
CA ASP A 18 -25.52 2.38 -18.17
C ASP A 18 -24.75 1.08 -17.87
N LEU A 19 -25.40 0.12 -17.21
CA LEU A 19 -24.81 -1.16 -16.81
C LEU A 19 -24.78 -2.19 -17.96
N ARG A 20 -25.30 -1.86 -19.15
CA ARG A 20 -25.21 -2.74 -20.31
C ARG A 20 -23.84 -2.67 -20.98
N GLN A 21 -23.08 -1.59 -20.73
CA GLN A 21 -21.77 -1.37 -21.31
C GLN A 21 -20.76 -2.38 -20.74
N PRO A 22 -20.19 -3.30 -21.55
CA PRO A 22 -19.22 -4.27 -21.06
C PRO A 22 -17.98 -3.61 -20.45
N SER A 23 -17.58 -2.44 -20.99
CA SER A 23 -16.46 -1.64 -20.49
C SER A 23 -16.60 -1.29 -19.00
N PHE A 24 -17.82 -1.03 -18.52
CA PHE A 24 -18.10 -0.75 -17.11
C PHE A 24 -17.72 -1.94 -16.23
N TRP A 25 -18.15 -3.15 -16.59
CA TRP A 25 -17.85 -4.36 -15.84
C TRP A 25 -16.38 -4.78 -15.95
N ILE A 26 -15.74 -4.54 -17.10
CA ILE A 26 -14.30 -4.73 -17.26
C ILE A 26 -13.54 -3.80 -16.31
N ALA A 27 -13.96 -2.53 -16.18
CA ALA A 27 -13.37 -1.60 -15.24
C ALA A 27 -13.60 -2.04 -13.78
N VAL A 28 -14.80 -2.49 -13.42
CA VAL A 28 -15.10 -3.08 -12.09
C VAL A 28 -14.16 -4.24 -11.80
N GLY A 29 -14.05 -5.20 -12.73
CA GLY A 29 -13.20 -6.36 -12.60
C GLY A 29 -11.72 -5.98 -12.42
N SER A 30 -11.23 -5.04 -13.22
CA SER A 30 -9.85 -4.55 -13.14
C SER A 30 -9.57 -3.80 -11.83
N ILE A 31 -10.51 -2.99 -11.35
CA ILE A 31 -10.40 -2.29 -10.06
C ILE A 31 -10.28 -3.29 -8.91
N CYS A 32 -11.10 -4.36 -8.91
CA CYS A 32 -11.04 -5.41 -7.90
C CYS A 32 -9.78 -6.29 -8.03
N PHE A 33 -9.39 -6.61 -9.26
CA PHE A 33 -8.27 -7.50 -9.55
C PHE A 33 -6.95 -6.94 -9.05
N ASN A 34 -6.71 -5.64 -9.23
CA ASN A 34 -5.44 -5.01 -8.90
C ASN A 34 -5.06 -5.28 -7.42
N PRO A 35 -5.87 -4.87 -6.41
CA PRO A 35 -5.54 -5.13 -5.01
C PRO A 35 -5.47 -6.60 -4.61
N LEU A 36 -6.28 -7.43 -5.25
CA LEU A 36 -6.25 -8.86 -5.03
C LEU A 36 -4.93 -9.47 -5.51
N TYR A 37 -4.46 -9.07 -6.70
CA TYR A 37 -3.23 -9.56 -7.31
C TYR A 37 -2.02 -9.29 -6.42
N TRP A 38 -1.78 -8.04 -6.01
CA TRP A 38 -0.58 -7.75 -5.24
C TRP A 38 -0.62 -8.36 -3.84
N ASN A 39 -1.78 -8.42 -3.18
CA ASN A 39 -1.91 -9.07 -1.88
C ASN A 39 -1.60 -10.58 -1.97
N ILE A 40 -2.20 -11.29 -2.93
CA ILE A 40 -1.97 -12.73 -3.09
C ILE A 40 -0.51 -13.01 -3.44
N VAL A 41 0.03 -12.28 -4.43
CA VAL A 41 1.40 -12.51 -4.90
C VAL A 41 2.42 -12.19 -3.82
N ALA A 42 2.24 -11.09 -3.08
CA ALA A 42 3.14 -10.71 -2.00
C ALA A 42 3.07 -11.71 -0.83
N GLN A 43 1.88 -12.10 -0.37
CA GLN A 43 1.74 -13.09 0.70
C GLN A 43 2.35 -14.45 0.29
N ASN A 44 2.13 -14.88 -0.94
CA ASN A 44 2.79 -16.08 -1.46
C ASN A 44 4.31 -15.93 -1.50
N GLU A 45 4.85 -14.76 -1.85
CA GLU A 45 6.29 -14.51 -1.75
C GLU A 45 6.77 -14.52 -0.29
N TYR A 46 5.99 -14.02 0.66
CA TYR A 46 6.36 -14.06 2.06
C TYR A 46 6.47 -15.50 2.58
N GLU A 47 5.44 -16.31 2.38
CA GLU A 47 5.33 -17.68 2.89
C GLU A 47 6.20 -18.67 2.10
N ASN A 48 6.12 -18.63 0.77
CA ASN A 48 6.70 -19.66 -0.09
C ASN A 48 8.00 -19.23 -0.79
N LYS A 49 8.32 -17.94 -0.81
CA LYS A 49 9.48 -17.37 -1.53
C LYS A 49 9.50 -17.73 -3.02
N THR A 50 8.32 -17.87 -3.63
CA THR A 50 8.19 -18.41 -5.00
C THR A 50 8.98 -17.59 -6.02
N ILE A 51 8.83 -16.25 -6.02
CA ILE A 51 9.51 -15.37 -6.96
C ILE A 51 11.01 -15.42 -6.69
N THR A 52 11.41 -15.30 -5.42
CA THR A 52 12.83 -15.35 -5.03
C THR A 52 13.48 -16.69 -5.42
N LYS A 53 12.80 -17.82 -5.24
CA LYS A 53 13.30 -19.15 -5.64
C LYS A 53 13.46 -19.28 -7.15
N VAL A 54 12.45 -18.87 -7.92
CA VAL A 54 12.50 -18.89 -9.40
C VAL A 54 13.65 -18.03 -9.92
N LEU A 55 13.96 -16.91 -9.26
CA LEU A 55 15.04 -16.00 -9.63
C LEU A 55 16.39 -16.35 -8.98
N GLY A 56 16.56 -17.57 -8.47
CA GLY A 56 17.85 -18.04 -7.93
C GLY A 56 18.32 -17.29 -6.67
N GLY A 57 17.38 -16.90 -5.79
CA GLY A 57 17.68 -16.20 -4.54
C GLY A 57 17.77 -14.67 -4.66
N ARG A 58 17.53 -14.10 -5.85
CA ARG A 58 17.67 -12.65 -6.11
C ARG A 58 16.44 -11.85 -5.66
N ARG A 59 16.26 -11.69 -4.34
CA ARG A 59 15.09 -11.02 -3.74
C ARG A 59 14.82 -9.59 -4.24
N TYR A 60 15.85 -8.76 -4.43
CA TYR A 60 15.68 -7.39 -4.93
C TYR A 60 15.15 -7.37 -6.36
N LEU A 61 15.72 -8.21 -7.24
CA LEU A 61 15.23 -8.35 -8.61
C LEU A 61 13.76 -8.78 -8.62
N GLY A 62 13.38 -9.74 -7.77
CA GLY A 62 11.98 -10.15 -7.60
C GLY A 62 11.07 -9.00 -7.17
N CYS A 63 11.48 -8.20 -6.19
CA CYS A 63 10.72 -7.04 -5.73
C CYS A 63 10.56 -5.99 -6.84
N TYR A 64 11.61 -5.66 -7.61
CA TYR A 64 11.52 -4.72 -8.72
C TYR A 64 10.64 -5.24 -9.88
N LEU A 65 10.67 -6.54 -10.16
CA LEU A 65 9.76 -7.14 -11.15
C LEU A 65 8.30 -7.11 -10.68
N LEU A 66 8.06 -7.37 -9.38
CA LEU A 66 6.73 -7.22 -8.81
C LEU A 66 6.27 -5.76 -8.89
N ALA A 67 7.13 -4.81 -8.51
CA ALA A 67 6.87 -3.37 -8.61
C ALA A 67 6.48 -2.95 -10.03
N LEU A 68 7.25 -3.39 -11.03
CA LEU A 68 6.94 -3.14 -12.43
C LEU A 68 5.57 -3.71 -12.81
N SER A 69 5.26 -4.95 -12.40
CA SER A 69 3.98 -5.57 -12.70
C SER A 69 2.80 -4.84 -12.07
N ILE A 70 2.90 -4.43 -10.79
CA ILE A 70 1.85 -3.71 -10.06
C ILE A 70 1.62 -2.35 -10.71
N PHE A 71 2.70 -1.62 -11.01
CA PHE A 71 2.63 -0.32 -11.66
C PHE A 71 1.99 -0.41 -13.05
N SER A 72 2.41 -1.37 -13.88
CA SER A 72 1.84 -1.59 -15.22
C SER A 72 0.37 -1.98 -15.15
N LEU A 73 -0.03 -2.85 -14.22
CA LEU A 73 -1.44 -3.18 -13.97
C LEU A 73 -2.23 -1.96 -13.49
N GLY A 74 -1.61 -1.06 -12.73
CA GLY A 74 -2.17 0.24 -12.37
C GLY A 74 -2.50 1.09 -13.61
N ILE A 75 -1.55 1.21 -14.55
CA ILE A 75 -1.76 1.93 -15.81
C ILE A 75 -2.91 1.31 -16.62
N VAL A 76 -2.92 -0.02 -16.75
CA VAL A 76 -3.98 -0.73 -17.48
C VAL A 76 -5.35 -0.49 -16.84
N ARG A 77 -5.45 -0.61 -15.51
CA ARG A 77 -6.69 -0.32 -14.77
C ARG A 77 -7.17 1.11 -15.03
N ASP A 78 -6.28 2.08 -14.95
CA ASP A 78 -6.64 3.49 -15.14
C ASP A 78 -7.07 3.76 -16.59
N HIS A 79 -6.46 3.07 -17.56
CA HIS A 79 -6.89 3.10 -18.96
C HIS A 79 -8.29 2.51 -19.15
N LEU A 80 -8.55 1.32 -18.59
CA LEU A 80 -9.85 0.66 -18.65
C LEU A 80 -10.95 1.48 -17.96
N TYR A 81 -10.63 2.11 -16.84
CA TYR A 81 -11.51 3.05 -16.15
C TYR A 81 -11.89 4.22 -17.07
N ASN A 82 -10.91 4.86 -17.71
CA ASN A 82 -11.18 5.96 -18.63
C ASN A 82 -12.00 5.53 -19.85
N LEU A 83 -11.75 4.33 -20.40
CA LEU A 83 -12.57 3.77 -21.47
C LEU A 83 -14.02 3.57 -21.03
N ALA A 84 -14.24 2.98 -19.84
CA ALA A 84 -15.58 2.82 -19.28
C ALA A 84 -16.30 4.16 -19.14
N LEU A 85 -15.62 5.20 -18.65
CA LEU A 85 -16.23 6.53 -18.49
C LEU A 85 -16.68 7.17 -19.82
N LYS A 86 -16.00 6.88 -20.93
CA LYS A 86 -16.38 7.45 -22.25
C LYS A 86 -17.80 7.03 -22.64
N GLU A 87 -18.17 5.79 -22.36
CA GLU A 87 -19.47 5.19 -22.72
C GLU A 87 -20.59 5.48 -21.71
N GLN A 88 -20.29 6.13 -20.58
CA GLN A 88 -21.26 6.43 -19.53
C GLN A 88 -21.94 7.80 -19.73
N PRO A 89 -23.18 8.00 -19.24
CA PRO A 89 -23.85 9.29 -19.35
C PRO A 89 -23.15 10.37 -18.53
N THR A 90 -23.30 11.62 -18.96
CA THR A 90 -22.89 12.81 -18.19
C THR A 90 -24.06 13.39 -17.43
N HIS A 91 -23.79 14.07 -16.30
CA HIS A 91 -24.83 14.71 -15.49
C HIS A 91 -24.63 16.23 -15.38
N ALA A 92 -25.70 17.00 -15.55
CA ALA A 92 -25.65 18.47 -15.59
C ALA A 92 -25.05 19.11 -14.32
N LEU A 93 -25.29 18.52 -13.13
CA LEU A 93 -24.68 18.99 -11.88
C LEU A 93 -23.15 18.90 -11.89
N LEU A 94 -22.58 17.91 -12.56
CA LEU A 94 -21.13 17.72 -12.66
C LEU A 94 -20.51 18.54 -13.80
N GLN A 95 -21.32 19.21 -14.62
CA GLN A 95 -20.87 20.09 -15.70
C GLN A 95 -20.84 21.57 -15.30
N ARG A 96 -21.16 21.89 -14.04
CA ARG A 96 -21.08 23.26 -13.53
C ARG A 96 -19.64 23.78 -13.57
N ALA A 97 -19.47 25.08 -13.81
CA ALA A 97 -18.16 25.70 -14.02
C ALA A 97 -17.14 25.47 -12.88
N TRP A 98 -17.61 25.32 -11.64
CA TRP A 98 -16.75 25.08 -10.47
C TRP A 98 -16.25 23.63 -10.34
N VAL A 99 -16.85 22.67 -11.07
CA VAL A 99 -16.53 21.24 -10.92
C VAL A 99 -15.16 20.90 -11.49
N LYS A 100 -14.78 21.46 -12.64
CA LYS A 100 -13.44 21.24 -13.23
C LYS A 100 -12.29 21.80 -12.37
N PRO A 101 -12.38 23.04 -11.84
CA PRO A 101 -11.43 23.52 -10.84
C PRO A 101 -11.33 22.61 -9.61
N LEU A 102 -12.46 22.16 -9.07
CA LEU A 102 -12.48 21.21 -7.95
C LEU A 102 -11.78 19.89 -8.31
N ALA A 103 -12.06 19.34 -9.49
CA ALA A 103 -11.42 18.14 -10.00
C ALA A 103 -9.89 18.31 -10.13
N ALA A 104 -9.43 19.45 -10.66
CA ALA A 104 -7.99 19.75 -10.76
C ALA A 104 -7.32 19.82 -9.38
N LEU A 105 -7.94 20.51 -8.42
CA LEU A 105 -7.45 20.59 -7.04
C LEU A 105 -7.39 19.22 -6.39
N LEU A 106 -8.44 18.41 -6.56
CA LEU A 106 -8.50 17.06 -6.00
C LEU A 106 -7.44 16.14 -6.63
N PHE A 107 -7.22 16.25 -7.94
CA PHE A 107 -6.18 15.51 -8.65
C PHE A 107 -4.78 15.92 -8.17
N ALA A 108 -4.52 17.21 -8.02
CA ALA A 108 -3.23 17.72 -7.53
C ALA A 108 -2.95 17.28 -6.08
N ALA A 109 -3.96 17.36 -5.21
CA ALA A 109 -3.84 16.90 -3.83
C ALA A 109 -3.62 15.38 -3.77
N GLY A 110 -4.37 14.60 -4.55
CA GLY A 110 -4.23 13.15 -4.62
C GLY A 110 -2.84 12.72 -5.10
N ASN A 111 -2.33 13.34 -6.18
CA ASN A 111 -0.99 13.07 -6.67
C ASN A 111 0.10 13.51 -5.69
N THR A 112 -0.10 14.63 -4.98
CA THR A 112 0.82 15.03 -3.91
C THR A 112 0.95 13.93 -2.86
N PHE A 113 -0.16 13.35 -2.38
CA PHE A 113 -0.11 12.24 -1.44
C PHE A 113 0.55 10.99 -2.02
N VAL A 114 0.21 10.59 -3.25
CA VAL A 114 0.82 9.40 -3.88
C VAL A 114 2.33 9.58 -4.04
N LEU A 115 2.76 10.67 -4.68
CA LEU A 115 4.17 10.88 -5.02
C LEU A 115 5.04 11.09 -3.79
N SER A 116 4.56 11.85 -2.80
CA SER A 116 5.29 12.02 -1.53
C SER A 116 5.36 10.72 -0.71
N SER A 117 4.32 9.88 -0.75
CA SER A 117 4.37 8.54 -0.14
C SER A 117 5.44 7.68 -0.81
N MET A 118 5.44 7.63 -2.14
CA MET A 118 6.42 6.86 -2.91
C MET A 118 7.85 7.37 -2.71
N TRP A 119 8.02 8.69 -2.58
CA TRP A 119 9.30 9.29 -2.26
C TRP A 119 9.81 8.84 -0.88
N ALA A 120 8.94 8.88 0.14
CA ALA A 120 9.32 8.56 1.51
C ALA A 120 9.56 7.05 1.73
N LEU A 121 8.80 6.19 1.07
CA LEU A 121 8.95 4.73 1.15
C LEU A 121 10.01 4.17 0.18
N GLY A 122 10.31 4.89 -0.89
CA GLY A 122 11.06 4.37 -2.03
C GLY A 122 10.30 3.26 -2.77
N VAL A 123 10.91 2.71 -3.83
CA VAL A 123 10.28 1.67 -4.65
C VAL A 123 10.00 0.41 -3.84
N THR A 124 10.97 -0.06 -3.06
CA THR A 124 10.82 -1.31 -2.29
C THR A 124 9.80 -1.17 -1.16
N GLY A 125 9.74 -0.03 -0.47
CA GLY A 125 8.72 0.20 0.56
C GLY A 125 7.32 0.38 -0.02
N THR A 126 7.21 0.95 -1.23
CA THR A 126 5.92 1.12 -1.92
C THR A 126 5.38 -0.20 -2.45
N TYR A 127 6.24 -1.04 -3.02
CA TYR A 127 5.84 -2.25 -3.75
C TYR A 127 6.16 -3.53 -2.98
N LEU A 128 5.81 -3.56 -1.70
CA LEU A 128 5.75 -4.78 -0.87
C LEU A 128 7.10 -5.50 -0.70
N GLY A 129 8.19 -4.74 -0.64
CA GLY A 129 9.55 -5.26 -0.45
C GLY A 129 9.75 -5.97 0.90
N ASP A 130 8.95 -5.63 1.91
CA ASP A 130 8.91 -6.31 3.20
C ASP A 130 8.53 -7.80 3.06
N TYR A 131 7.70 -8.17 2.09
CA TYR A 131 7.38 -9.57 1.78
C TYR A 131 8.58 -10.34 1.20
N PHE A 132 9.50 -9.63 0.53
CA PHE A 132 10.81 -10.15 0.10
C PHE A 132 11.86 -10.12 1.23
N GLY A 133 11.49 -9.67 2.43
CA GLY A 133 12.40 -9.46 3.56
C GLY A 133 13.32 -8.24 3.40
N ILE A 134 12.96 -7.30 2.52
CA ILE A 134 13.65 -6.01 2.35
C ILE A 134 12.93 -5.01 3.25
N LEU A 135 13.39 -4.91 4.49
CA LEU A 135 12.75 -4.11 5.53
C LEU A 135 13.32 -2.70 5.56
N MET A 136 12.47 -1.74 5.90
CA MET A 136 12.92 -0.40 6.27
C MET A 136 13.47 -0.40 7.70
N ASP A 137 14.41 0.49 7.99
CA ASP A 137 15.00 0.60 9.33
C ASP A 137 14.00 1.12 10.37
N SER A 138 13.06 1.97 9.93
CA SER A 138 12.02 2.54 10.78
C SER A 138 10.74 2.82 9.99
N ILE A 139 9.62 2.89 10.71
CA ILE A 139 8.34 3.31 10.14
C ILE A 139 8.44 4.79 9.75
N VAL A 140 7.98 5.11 8.54
CA VAL A 140 7.90 6.49 8.07
C VAL A 140 6.78 7.22 8.81
N THR A 141 7.15 8.24 9.59
CA THR A 141 6.20 9.06 10.36
C THR A 141 6.10 10.49 9.84
N GLY A 142 6.90 10.88 8.85
CA GLY A 142 6.86 12.20 8.22
C GLY A 142 5.73 12.35 7.20
N PHE A 143 5.69 13.48 6.49
CA PHE A 143 4.72 13.70 5.42
C PHE A 143 4.89 12.66 4.29
N PRO A 144 3.79 12.09 3.76
CA PRO A 144 2.36 12.37 4.08
C PRO A 144 1.75 11.51 5.20
N PHE A 145 2.51 10.61 5.81
CA PHE A 145 2.05 9.65 6.83
C PHE A 145 1.70 10.31 8.17
N ASN A 146 2.21 11.52 8.47
CA ASN A 146 1.77 12.30 9.63
C ASN A 146 0.37 12.92 9.47
N VAL A 147 -0.16 13.02 8.25
CA VAL A 147 -1.46 13.64 7.97
C VAL A 147 -2.58 12.59 7.99
N MET A 148 -2.34 11.42 7.39
CA MET A 148 -3.31 10.33 7.36
C MET A 148 -2.62 8.97 7.22
N ALA A 149 -3.34 7.91 7.63
CA ALA A 149 -2.93 6.54 7.35
C ALA A 149 -3.11 6.22 5.86
N ASN A 150 -2.20 5.42 5.30
CA ASN A 150 -2.25 4.94 3.92
C ASN A 150 -2.46 6.05 2.86
N PRO A 151 -1.65 7.12 2.87
CA PRO A 151 -1.85 8.31 2.03
C PRO A 151 -1.88 7.99 0.52
N MET A 152 -1.17 6.95 0.07
CA MET A 152 -1.18 6.51 -1.32
C MET A 152 -2.55 5.98 -1.77
N TYR A 153 -3.24 5.23 -0.91
CA TYR A 153 -4.55 4.65 -1.18
C TYR A 153 -5.63 5.76 -1.27
N TRP A 154 -5.58 6.72 -0.36
CA TRP A 154 -6.44 7.91 -0.41
C TRP A 154 -6.12 8.80 -1.61
N GLY A 155 -4.84 9.07 -1.86
CA GLY A 155 -4.42 9.88 -3.00
C GLY A 155 -4.83 9.27 -4.35
N SER A 156 -4.71 7.95 -4.50
CA SER A 156 -5.23 7.24 -5.68
C SER A 156 -6.75 7.37 -5.78
N SER A 157 -7.50 7.17 -4.69
CA SER A 157 -8.96 7.32 -4.67
C SER A 157 -9.40 8.74 -5.07
N MET A 158 -8.68 9.77 -4.60
CA MET A 158 -8.89 11.16 -5.00
C MET A 158 -8.71 11.35 -6.52
N SER A 159 -7.71 10.71 -7.13
CA SER A 159 -7.52 10.75 -8.59
C SER A 159 -8.69 10.12 -9.35
N PHE A 160 -9.26 9.01 -8.88
CA PHE A 160 -10.46 8.41 -9.50
C PHE A 160 -11.67 9.35 -9.46
N VAL A 161 -11.92 9.96 -8.29
CA VAL A 161 -12.99 10.96 -8.12
C VAL A 161 -12.73 12.18 -9.00
N ALA A 162 -11.49 12.68 -9.03
CA ALA A 162 -11.12 13.83 -9.83
C ALA A 162 -11.40 13.60 -11.33
N VAL A 163 -11.02 12.43 -11.86
CA VAL A 163 -11.30 12.06 -13.25
C VAL A 163 -12.81 11.97 -13.51
N ALA A 164 -13.59 11.36 -12.59
CA ALA A 164 -15.03 11.30 -12.70
C ALA A 164 -15.69 12.70 -12.76
N LEU A 165 -15.23 13.61 -11.89
CA LEU A 165 -15.67 15.01 -11.87
C LEU A 165 -15.25 15.75 -13.13
N TRP A 166 -14.00 15.57 -13.59
CA TRP A 166 -13.46 16.24 -14.76
C TRP A 166 -14.26 15.95 -16.03
N PHE A 167 -14.68 14.69 -16.20
CA PHE A 167 -15.51 14.25 -17.32
C PHE A 167 -17.01 14.34 -17.04
N GLY A 168 -17.41 14.71 -15.83
CA GLY A 168 -18.81 14.86 -15.42
C GLY A 168 -19.61 13.54 -15.43
N LYS A 169 -18.97 12.42 -15.07
CA LYS A 169 -19.50 11.06 -15.18
C LYS A 169 -19.90 10.51 -13.80
N PRO A 170 -21.19 10.39 -13.45
CA PRO A 170 -21.62 9.84 -12.17
C PRO A 170 -21.22 8.38 -11.97
N ALA A 171 -21.24 7.57 -13.03
CA ALA A 171 -20.72 6.20 -13.02
C ALA A 171 -19.26 6.13 -12.52
N GLY A 172 -18.45 7.15 -12.82
CA GLY A 172 -17.09 7.25 -12.29
C GLY A 172 -17.06 7.45 -10.78
N LEU A 173 -17.99 8.21 -10.21
CA LEU A 173 -18.11 8.35 -8.76
C LEU A 173 -18.50 7.03 -8.08
N LEU A 174 -19.38 6.25 -8.71
CA LEU A 174 -19.73 4.89 -8.24
C LEU A 174 -18.50 3.97 -8.25
N LEU A 175 -17.72 4.01 -9.32
CA LEU A 175 -16.46 3.27 -9.42
C LEU A 175 -15.41 3.77 -8.41
N SER A 176 -15.36 5.06 -8.11
CA SER A 176 -14.49 5.60 -7.05
C SER A 176 -14.89 5.09 -5.66
N VAL A 177 -16.19 4.95 -5.38
CA VAL A 177 -16.66 4.30 -4.14
C VAL A 177 -16.18 2.85 -4.09
N LEU A 178 -16.30 2.11 -5.20
CA LEU A 178 -15.76 0.76 -5.31
C LEU A 178 -14.25 0.73 -5.03
N VAL A 179 -13.47 1.66 -5.59
CA VAL A 179 -12.03 1.76 -5.32
C VAL A 179 -11.75 1.90 -3.81
N VAL A 180 -12.44 2.81 -3.13
CA VAL A 180 -12.29 2.99 -1.67
C VAL A 180 -12.65 1.71 -0.91
N LEU A 181 -13.72 1.01 -1.31
CA LEU A 181 -14.12 -0.24 -0.67
C LEU A 181 -13.08 -1.34 -0.85
N VAL A 182 -12.61 -1.57 -2.09
CA VAL A 182 -11.61 -2.60 -2.38
C VAL A 182 -10.30 -2.28 -1.67
N TYR A 183 -9.86 -1.02 -1.66
CA TYR A 183 -8.68 -0.59 -0.91
C TYR A 183 -8.84 -0.81 0.60
N SER A 184 -10.01 -0.48 1.16
CA SER A 184 -10.29 -0.73 2.58
C SER A 184 -10.24 -2.21 2.94
N ILE A 185 -10.72 -3.08 2.04
CA ILE A 185 -10.64 -4.54 2.20
C ILE A 185 -9.19 -5.00 2.12
N ALA A 186 -8.43 -4.54 1.12
CA ALA A 186 -7.03 -4.87 0.94
C ALA A 186 -6.19 -4.50 2.18
N LEU A 187 -6.37 -3.27 2.68
CA LEU A 187 -5.67 -2.78 3.88
C LEU A 187 -5.97 -3.62 5.13
N ARG A 188 -7.19 -4.15 5.26
CA ARG A 188 -7.54 -5.01 6.39
C ARG A 188 -6.71 -6.30 6.47
N TYR A 189 -6.17 -6.76 5.33
CA TYR A 189 -5.25 -7.90 5.28
C TYR A 189 -3.79 -7.46 5.30
N GLU A 190 -3.46 -6.39 4.57
CA GLU A 190 -2.10 -5.90 4.40
C GLU A 190 -1.51 -5.34 5.72
N GLU A 191 -2.23 -4.46 6.42
CA GLU A 191 -1.69 -3.77 7.60
C GLU A 191 -1.30 -4.73 8.74
N PRO A 192 -2.15 -5.70 9.15
CA PRO A 192 -1.76 -6.63 10.21
C PRO A 192 -0.60 -7.53 9.78
N PHE A 193 -0.53 -7.86 8.49
CA PHE A 193 0.53 -8.69 7.94
C PHE A 193 1.87 -7.97 8.00
N THR A 194 1.95 -6.77 7.43
CA THR A 194 3.15 -5.92 7.49
C THR A 194 3.57 -5.64 8.93
N ALA A 195 2.63 -5.30 9.82
CA ALA A 195 2.94 -5.10 11.24
C ALA A 195 3.56 -6.36 11.89
N ASN A 196 3.07 -7.55 11.53
CA ASN A 196 3.65 -8.81 12.01
C ASN A 196 5.06 -9.06 11.46
N ILE A 197 5.34 -8.71 10.20
CA ILE A 197 6.68 -8.82 9.61
C ILE A 197 7.67 -7.98 10.44
N TYR A 198 7.37 -6.70 10.65
CA TYR A 198 8.25 -5.79 11.39
C TYR A 198 8.42 -6.21 12.86
N ARG A 199 7.35 -6.68 13.52
CA ARG A 199 7.43 -7.20 14.90
C ARG A 199 8.34 -8.42 15.01
N GLN A 200 8.29 -9.32 14.02
CA GLN A 200 9.17 -10.50 13.99
C GLN A 200 10.63 -10.11 13.75
N ALA A 201 10.87 -9.16 12.85
CA ALA A 201 12.21 -8.65 12.58
C ALA A 201 12.85 -8.00 13.82
N GLU A 202 12.09 -7.19 14.54
CA GLU A 202 12.55 -6.55 15.78
C GLU A 202 12.93 -7.60 16.86
N LYS A 203 12.09 -8.63 17.05
CA LYS A 203 12.39 -9.73 17.98
C LYS A 203 13.68 -10.47 17.60
N LYS A 204 13.88 -10.72 16.30
CA LYS A 204 15.09 -11.39 15.81
C LYS A 204 16.34 -10.54 16.05
N ASN A 205 16.26 -9.23 15.82
CA ASN A 205 17.37 -8.31 16.06
C ASN A 205 17.73 -8.24 17.55
N LYS A 206 16.74 -8.10 18.44
CA LYS A 206 16.98 -8.11 19.90
C LYS A 206 17.63 -9.40 20.38
N ARG A 207 17.20 -10.55 19.85
CA ARG A 207 17.79 -11.85 20.17
C ARG A 207 19.25 -11.94 19.71
N ALA A 208 19.54 -11.53 18.48
CA ALA A 208 20.90 -11.53 17.95
C ALA A 208 21.83 -10.60 18.75
N GLU A 209 21.31 -9.45 19.20
CA GLU A 209 22.05 -8.53 20.07
C GLU A 209 22.32 -9.12 21.45
N ALA A 210 21.34 -9.78 22.07
CA ALA A 210 21.51 -10.48 23.34
C ALA A 210 22.53 -11.64 23.23
N GLU A 211 22.47 -12.42 22.15
CA GLU A 211 23.45 -13.49 21.88
C GLU A 211 24.86 -12.93 21.69
N LYS A 212 25.01 -11.81 20.96
CA LYS A 212 26.29 -11.11 20.81
C LYS A 212 26.81 -10.57 22.14
N GLN A 213 25.96 -9.99 22.97
CA GLN A 213 26.33 -9.50 24.30
C GLN A 213 26.75 -10.65 25.23
N ALA A 214 26.05 -11.79 25.20
CA ALA A 214 26.41 -12.97 25.98
C ALA A 214 27.76 -13.56 25.54
N LEU A 215 28.04 -13.62 24.23
CA LEU A 215 29.34 -14.04 23.71
C LEU A 215 30.46 -13.11 24.19
N LEU A 216 30.28 -11.79 24.08
CA LEU A 216 31.26 -10.81 24.55
C LEU A 216 31.52 -10.90 26.07
N GLN A 217 30.49 -11.21 26.87
CA GLN A 217 30.64 -11.43 28.32
C GLN A 217 31.38 -12.75 28.62
N SER A 218 31.22 -13.78 27.79
CA SER A 218 31.92 -15.06 27.95
C SER A 218 33.39 -15.03 27.49
N GLU A 219 33.74 -14.15 26.53
CA GLU A 219 35.10 -13.97 26.01
C GLU A 219 35.91 -12.89 26.75
N ALA A 220 35.25 -12.09 27.61
CA ALA A 220 35.95 -11.16 28.48
C ALA A 220 36.85 -11.94 29.46
N PRO A 221 38.15 -11.58 29.60
CA PRO A 221 39.01 -12.27 30.56
C PRO A 221 38.40 -12.11 31.94
N ALA A 222 38.26 -13.22 32.67
CA ALA A 222 37.75 -13.24 34.04
C ALA A 222 38.65 -12.40 34.97
N SER A 223 38.48 -11.08 34.95
CA SER A 223 39.21 -10.17 35.83
C SER A 223 38.46 -10.07 37.15
N GLY A 224 38.87 -10.88 38.11
CA GLY A 224 38.69 -10.54 39.52
C GLY A 224 37.93 -11.55 40.36
N THR A 225 38.65 -12.55 40.86
CA THR A 225 38.46 -13.05 42.22
C THR A 225 39.84 -13.28 42.85
N ARG A 226 40.53 -12.18 43.19
CA ARG A 226 41.71 -12.25 44.06
C ARG A 226 41.28 -11.91 45.48
N ASN A 227 41.11 -12.96 46.28
CA ASN A 227 40.86 -12.95 47.72
C ASN A 227 41.79 -11.97 48.44
N LEU A 228 41.22 -10.91 49.04
CA LEU A 228 41.94 -9.95 49.88
C LEU A 228 41.22 -9.83 51.23
N SER A 229 41.36 -10.85 52.06
CA SER A 229 41.02 -10.75 53.49
C SER A 229 41.96 -11.60 54.34
N ARG A 230 43.16 -11.08 54.61
CA ARG A 230 43.91 -11.45 55.81
C ARG A 230 44.61 -10.20 56.34
N ARG A 231 43.87 -9.37 57.08
CA ARG A 231 44.43 -8.33 57.95
C ARG A 231 44.85 -9.00 59.26
N THR A 232 46.16 -9.07 59.49
CA THR A 232 46.76 -9.40 60.79
C THR A 232 46.62 -8.20 61.73
N PRO A 233 46.22 -8.37 63.01
CA PRO A 233 46.22 -7.27 63.97
C PRO A 233 47.64 -7.02 64.51
N SER A 234 48.05 -5.76 64.48
CA SER A 234 49.26 -5.25 65.15
C SER A 234 49.09 -5.25 66.67
N LYS A 235 50.06 -5.83 67.39
CA LYS A 235 50.16 -5.75 68.86
C LYS A 235 50.41 -4.30 69.32
N PRO A 236 49.82 -3.84 70.44
CA PRO A 236 50.29 -2.65 71.14
C PRO A 236 51.54 -2.99 71.99
N LYS A 237 52.47 -2.03 72.06
CA LYS A 237 53.63 -2.02 72.97
C LYS A 237 53.26 -1.27 74.26
N ALA A 238 53.85 -1.77 75.36
CA ALA A 238 53.94 -1.24 76.72
C ALA A 238 52.65 -1.29 77.55
#